data_AF-A0A1X9NEI2-F1
#
_entry.id   AF-A0A1X9NEI2-F1
#
_cell.length_a   1.000
_cell.length_b   1.000
_cell.length_c   1.000
_cell.angle_alpha   90.00
_cell.angle_beta   90.00
_cell.angle_gamma   90.00
#
_symmetry.space_group_name_H-M   'P 1'
#
loop_
_entity.id
_entity.type
_entity.pdbx_description
1 polymer ?
#
loop_
_entity_poly.entity_id
_entity_poly.type
_entity_poly.pdbx_seq_one_letter_code
_entity_poly.pdbx_strand_id
1 'polypeptide(L)'
;MDNLETYNRVSSLERPLPKTLLLSVYTLLFFTIIMGAINFAVSAIDQPVLDYISIAALIAYILIYIIDGHRHRYCQHCGDRLTRITRPFLLTSKFLSMEGRKQGDYFYTRSRRHLWSLTPRWTKISQQSLACHHCRLTEEKQTESYEAASEAEIAQLSANTP
;
A
#
# COMPACT_ATOMS: atom_id res chain seq x y z
N MET A 1 12.48 -9.31 19.13
CA MET A 1 12.16 -9.56 17.71
C MET A 1 12.02 -11.05 17.54
N ASP A 2 10.88 -11.52 17.07
CA ASP A 2 10.67 -12.95 16.81
C ASP A 2 11.58 -13.39 15.64
N ASN A 3 12.17 -14.58 15.74
CA ASN A 3 12.98 -15.11 14.63
C ASN A 3 12.06 -15.51 13.47
N LEU A 4 11.94 -14.59 12.50
CA LEU A 4 11.14 -14.75 11.27
C LEU A 4 11.64 -15.89 10.36
N GLU A 5 12.83 -16.42 10.60
CA GLU A 5 13.36 -17.59 9.87
C GLU A 5 12.60 -18.87 10.19
N THR A 6 11.90 -18.91 11.34
CA THR A 6 11.08 -20.06 11.74
C THR A 6 9.69 -20.09 11.09
N TYR A 7 9.34 -19.05 10.32
CA TYR A 7 8.03 -18.94 9.70
C TYR A 7 8.05 -19.58 8.31
N ASN A 8 7.04 -20.40 8.03
CA ASN A 8 6.84 -20.94 6.69
C ASN A 8 6.34 -19.83 5.76
N ARG A 9 6.73 -19.91 4.49
CA ARG A 9 6.38 -18.94 3.46
C ARG A 9 5.20 -19.44 2.65
N VAL A 10 4.27 -18.54 2.36
CA VAL A 10 3.09 -18.80 1.53
C VAL A 10 2.88 -17.67 0.53
N SER A 11 2.28 -18.00 -0.60
CA SER A 11 2.02 -17.02 -1.68
C SER A 11 0.96 -15.98 -1.29
N SER A 12 -0.06 -16.37 -0.52
CA SER A 12 -1.02 -15.43 0.06
C SER A 12 -1.58 -15.90 1.40
N LEU A 13 -1.68 -14.97 2.34
CA LEU A 13 -2.22 -15.18 3.68
C LEU A 13 -3.68 -14.76 3.83
N GLU A 14 -4.13 -13.84 2.98
CA GLU A 14 -5.46 -13.25 3.05
C GLU A 14 -6.47 -14.12 2.30
N ARG A 15 -7.68 -14.26 2.85
CA ARG A 15 -8.76 -15.01 2.20
C ARG A 15 -9.06 -14.42 0.82
N PRO A 16 -9.21 -15.24 -0.24
CA PRO A 16 -9.44 -14.73 -1.59
C PRO A 16 -10.83 -14.11 -1.75
N LEU A 17 -11.83 -14.64 -1.05
CA LEU A 17 -13.25 -14.26 -1.19
C LEU A 17 -13.54 -12.76 -0.92
N PRO A 18 -13.09 -12.15 0.19
CA PRO A 18 -13.29 -10.70 0.38
C PRO A 18 -12.54 -9.87 -0.66
N LYS A 19 -11.41 -10.36 -1.18
CA LYS A 19 -10.63 -9.67 -2.22
C LYS A 19 -11.34 -9.71 -3.57
N THR A 20 -11.91 -10.84 -3.96
CA THR A 20 -12.66 -10.97 -5.23
C THR A 20 -13.97 -10.18 -5.19
N LEU A 21 -14.69 -10.20 -4.06
CA LEU A 21 -15.90 -9.38 -3.90
C LEU A 21 -15.58 -7.90 -3.99
N LEU A 22 -14.55 -7.44 -3.26
CA LEU A 22 -14.13 -6.04 -3.28
C LEU A 22 -13.66 -5.61 -4.68
N LEU A 23 -12.94 -6.48 -5.40
CA LEU A 23 -12.56 -6.25 -6.80
C LEU A 23 -13.80 -6.10 -7.70
N SER A 24 -14.81 -6.96 -7.56
CA SER A 24 -16.04 -6.88 -8.35
C SER A 24 -16.79 -5.55 -8.12
N VAL A 25 -16.86 -5.09 -6.86
CA VAL A 25 -17.47 -3.80 -6.51
C VAL A 25 -16.69 -2.65 -7.15
N TYR A 26 -15.35 -2.65 -7.08
CA TYR A 26 -14.54 -1.63 -7.76
C TYR A 26 -14.75 -1.62 -9.27
N THR A 27 -14.79 -2.79 -9.91
CA THR A 27 -15.03 -2.84 -11.36
C THR A 27 -16.38 -2.29 -11.74
N LEU A 28 -17.42 -2.60 -10.97
CA LEU A 28 -18.77 -2.09 -11.20
C LEU A 28 -18.82 -0.57 -11.05
N LEU A 29 -18.26 -0.04 -9.96
CA LEU A 29 -18.18 1.41 -9.74
C LEU A 29 -17.39 2.12 -10.85
N PHE A 30 -16.27 1.55 -11.28
CA PHE A 30 -15.47 2.09 -12.37
C PHE A 30 -16.25 2.18 -13.68
N PHE A 31 -16.99 1.12 -14.06
CA PHE A 31 -17.85 1.16 -15.25
C PHE A 31 -18.96 2.20 -15.12
N THR A 32 -19.59 2.34 -13.95
CA THR A 32 -20.62 3.37 -13.75
C THR A 32 -20.07 4.78 -13.93
N ILE A 33 -18.84 5.05 -13.45
CA ILE A 33 -18.18 6.35 -13.63
C ILE A 33 -17.87 6.61 -15.11
N ILE A 34 -17.36 5.60 -15.84
CA ILE A 34 -17.09 5.73 -17.28
C ILE A 34 -18.37 6.02 -18.06
N MET A 35 -19.45 5.28 -17.79
CA MET A 35 -20.73 5.49 -18.47
C MET A 35 -21.29 6.89 -18.22
N GLY A 36 -21.16 7.39 -16.99
CA GLY A 36 -21.46 8.79 -16.66
C GLY A 36 -20.64 9.79 -17.46
N ALA A 37 -19.32 9.59 -17.53
CA ALA A 37 -18.42 10.47 -18.26
C ALA A 37 -18.73 10.50 -19.77
N ILE A 38 -19.07 9.34 -20.35
CA ILE A 38 -19.50 9.24 -21.76
C ILE A 38 -20.82 9.99 -21.95
N ASN A 39 -21.81 9.81 -21.07
CA ASN A 39 -23.10 10.49 -21.16
C ASN A 39 -22.92 12.01 -21.11
N PHE A 40 -22.12 12.51 -20.17
CA PHE A 40 -21.81 13.93 -20.04
C PHE A 40 -21.12 14.49 -21.30
N ALA A 41 -20.17 13.73 -21.87
CA ALA A 41 -19.41 14.14 -23.05
C ALA A 41 -20.24 14.15 -24.34
N VAL A 42 -21.18 13.22 -24.49
CA VAL A 42 -22.01 13.10 -25.70
C VAL A 42 -23.16 14.11 -25.70
N SER A 43 -23.57 14.63 -24.53
CA SER A 43 -24.50 15.78 -24.37
C SER A 43 -25.74 15.73 -25.29
N ALA A 44 -26.24 14.52 -25.58
CA ALA A 44 -27.38 14.31 -26.46
C ALA A 44 -28.68 14.01 -25.69
N ILE A 45 -28.57 13.73 -24.38
CA ILE A 45 -29.69 13.34 -23.54
C ILE A 45 -29.53 14.01 -22.16
N ASP A 46 -30.37 14.99 -21.86
CA ASP A 46 -30.49 15.58 -20.52
C ASP A 46 -31.05 14.54 -19.53
N GLN A 47 -30.18 13.65 -19.04
CA GLN A 47 -30.52 12.66 -18.02
C GLN A 47 -29.76 12.98 -16.71
N PRO A 48 -30.21 13.97 -15.93
CA PRO A 48 -29.54 14.38 -14.69
C PRO A 48 -29.44 13.23 -13.68
N VAL A 49 -30.33 12.25 -13.75
CA VAL A 49 -30.31 11.05 -12.89
C VAL A 49 -29.02 10.24 -13.09
N LEU A 50 -28.54 10.09 -14.33
CA LEU A 50 -27.34 9.30 -14.61
C LEU A 50 -26.08 10.00 -14.10
N ASP A 51 -26.06 11.33 -14.14
CA ASP A 51 -24.96 12.15 -13.62
C ASP A 51 -24.89 12.06 -12.10
N TYR A 52 -26.03 12.12 -11.39
CA TYR A 52 -26.07 11.92 -9.94
C TYR A 52 -25.58 10.52 -9.52
N ILE A 53 -25.98 9.48 -10.26
CA ILE A 53 -25.50 8.11 -10.01
C ILE A 53 -23.99 8.02 -10.18
N SER A 54 -23.43 8.69 -11.18
CA SER A 54 -22.00 8.67 -11.49
C SER A 54 -21.17 9.41 -10.43
N ILE A 55 -21.67 10.55 -9.95
CA ILE A 55 -21.07 11.28 -8.82
C ILE A 55 -21.13 10.43 -7.55
N ALA A 56 -22.28 9.81 -7.25
CA ALA A 56 -22.42 8.92 -6.09
C ALA A 56 -21.47 7.72 -6.17
N ALA A 57 -21.30 7.12 -7.36
CA ALA A 57 -20.36 6.03 -7.59
C ALA A 57 -18.90 6.47 -7.37
N LEU A 58 -18.53 7.68 -7.78
CA LEU A 58 -17.20 8.24 -7.52
C LEU A 58 -16.95 8.42 -6.01
N ILE A 59 -17.92 8.98 -5.28
CA ILE A 59 -17.82 9.14 -3.83
C ILE A 59 -17.70 7.77 -3.15
N ALA A 60 -18.53 6.80 -3.54
CA ALA A 60 -18.48 5.44 -3.02
C ALA A 60 -17.13 4.76 -3.31
N TYR A 61 -16.58 4.94 -4.51
CA TYR A 61 -15.26 4.42 -4.89
C TYR A 61 -14.16 4.95 -3.94
N ILE A 62 -14.15 6.26 -3.70
CA ILE A 62 -13.18 6.92 -2.80
C ILE A 62 -13.34 6.42 -1.36
N LEU A 63 -14.58 6.32 -0.86
CA LEU A 63 -14.85 5.84 0.49
C LEU A 63 -14.39 4.39 0.69
N ILE A 64 -14.72 3.51 -0.26
CA ILE A 64 -14.29 2.10 -0.21
C ILE A 64 -12.77 2.01 -0.25
N TYR A 65 -12.10 2.83 -1.07
CA TYR A 65 -10.64 2.88 -1.14
C TYR A 65 -10.00 3.25 0.20
N ILE A 66 -10.53 4.27 0.89
CA ILE A 66 -10.04 4.67 2.20
C ILE A 66 -10.28 3.56 3.24
N ILE A 67 -11.49 3.00 3.27
CA ILE A 67 -11.86 1.94 4.23
C ILE A 67 -11.01 0.68 4.01
N ASP A 68 -10.80 0.26 2.76
CA ASP A 68 -9.98 -0.90 2.42
C ASP A 68 -8.51 -0.72 2.83
N GLY A 69 -7.99 0.51 2.72
CA GLY A 69 -6.65 0.87 3.19
C GLY A 69 -6.46 0.68 4.70
N HIS A 70 -7.51 0.90 5.50
CA HIS A 70 -7.48 0.78 6.95
C HIS A 70 -8.03 -0.55 7.49
N ARG A 71 -8.55 -1.43 6.64
CA ARG A 71 -9.17 -2.68 7.05
C ARG A 71 -8.17 -3.62 7.72
N HIS A 72 -8.63 -4.29 8.78
CA HIS A 72 -7.92 -5.43 9.33
C HIS A 72 -7.99 -6.62 8.37
N ARG A 73 -6.84 -7.25 8.14
CA ARG A 73 -6.74 -8.46 7.32
C ARG A 73 -6.64 -9.65 8.24
N TYR A 74 -7.24 -10.77 7.83
CA TYR A 74 -7.31 -11.99 8.62
C TYR A 74 -6.72 -13.15 7.86
N CYS A 75 -6.06 -14.04 8.60
CA CYS A 75 -5.43 -15.24 8.07
C CYS A 75 -6.49 -16.21 7.54
N GLN A 76 -6.28 -16.74 6.34
CA GLN A 76 -7.22 -17.72 5.78
C GLN A 76 -7.28 -19.04 6.57
N HIS A 77 -6.19 -19.45 7.21
CA HIS A 77 -6.08 -20.74 7.89
C HIS A 77 -6.68 -20.73 9.30
N CYS A 78 -6.35 -19.72 10.13
CA CYS A 78 -6.81 -19.66 11.52
C CYS A 78 -7.83 -18.55 11.80
N GLY A 79 -8.06 -17.63 10.87
CA GLY A 79 -8.92 -16.46 11.09
C GLY A 79 -8.32 -15.37 11.97
N ASP A 80 -7.08 -15.53 12.45
CA ASP A 80 -6.42 -14.55 13.31
C ASP A 80 -5.93 -13.33 12.52
N ARG A 81 -5.71 -12.21 13.21
CA ARG A 81 -5.33 -10.94 12.59
C ARG A 81 -3.93 -11.03 11.98
N LEU A 82 -3.81 -10.57 10.74
CA LEU A 82 -2.52 -10.42 10.07
C LEU A 82 -1.84 -9.12 10.50
N THR A 83 -0.55 -9.22 10.76
CA THR A 83 0.32 -8.10 11.11
C THR A 83 1.30 -7.84 9.98
N ARG A 84 1.76 -6.61 9.85
CA ARG A 84 2.88 -6.28 8.96
C ARG A 84 4.16 -6.44 9.75
N ILE A 85 5.10 -7.19 9.19
CA ILE A 85 6.44 -7.37 9.74
C ILE A 85 7.47 -6.76 8.80
N THR A 86 8.52 -6.16 9.36
CA THR A 86 9.66 -5.66 8.60
C THR A 86 10.55 -6.84 8.21
N ARG A 87 10.94 -6.89 6.95
CA ARG A 87 11.89 -7.85 6.38
C ARG A 87 13.26 -7.21 6.20
N PRO A 88 14.34 -8.02 6.19
CA PRO A 88 15.65 -7.53 5.83
C PRO A 88 15.62 -6.85 4.47
N PHE A 89 16.12 -5.62 4.40
CA PHE A 89 16.07 -4.83 3.18
C PHE A 89 17.07 -5.35 2.15
N LEU A 90 16.57 -5.83 1.01
CA LEU A 90 17.39 -6.27 -0.11
C LEU A 90 17.60 -5.12 -1.10
N LEU A 91 18.87 -4.82 -1.41
CA LEU A 91 19.25 -3.84 -2.43
C LEU A 91 18.98 -4.41 -3.82
N THR A 92 17.86 -4.02 -4.42
CA THR A 92 17.54 -4.31 -5.82
C THR A 92 18.12 -3.23 -6.74
N SER A 93 18.18 -3.50 -8.05
CA SER A 93 18.63 -2.54 -9.08
C SER A 93 17.99 -1.16 -8.93
N LYS A 94 16.68 -1.11 -8.65
CA LYS A 94 15.93 0.12 -8.35
C LYS A 94 16.54 0.99 -7.25
N PHE A 95 17.03 0.39 -6.16
CA PHE A 95 17.60 1.16 -5.04
C PHE A 95 19.07 1.49 -5.27
N LEU A 96 19.78 0.68 -6.05
CA LEU A 96 21.16 0.95 -6.45
C LEU A 96 21.24 2.15 -7.40
N SER A 97 20.19 2.42 -8.18
CA SER A 97 20.11 3.62 -9.02
C SER A 97 19.63 4.88 -8.30
N MET A 98 19.25 4.78 -7.02
CA MET A 98 18.75 5.92 -6.24
C MET A 98 19.87 6.51 -5.38
N GLU A 99 19.89 7.84 -5.28
CA GLU A 99 20.71 8.53 -4.28
C GLU A 99 20.13 8.26 -2.89
N GLY A 100 20.79 7.39 -2.14
CA GLY A 100 20.37 6.99 -0.81
C GLY A 100 21.38 6.08 -0.15
N ARG A 101 21.08 5.71 1.10
CA ARG A 101 21.95 4.88 1.92
C ARG A 101 21.13 3.80 2.60
N LYS A 102 21.61 2.55 2.52
CA LYS A 102 21.10 1.44 3.33
C LYS A 102 21.70 1.53 4.74
N GLN A 103 20.87 1.43 5.77
CA GLN A 103 21.30 1.32 7.16
C GLN A 103 20.39 0.29 7.87
N GLY A 104 20.98 -0.84 8.27
CA GLY A 104 20.24 -1.98 8.82
C GLY A 104 19.20 -2.54 7.82
N ASP A 105 17.96 -2.68 8.29
CA ASP A 105 16.80 -3.16 7.52
C ASP A 105 16.03 -2.05 6.79
N TYR A 106 16.67 -0.89 6.59
CA TYR A 106 16.03 0.28 6.00
C TYR A 106 16.91 0.92 4.92
N PHE A 107 16.28 1.59 3.96
CA PHE A 107 16.94 2.43 2.98
C PHE A 107 16.45 3.87 3.12
N TYR A 108 17.39 4.80 3.24
CA TYR A 108 17.12 6.21 3.41
C TYR A 108 17.44 6.96 2.13
N THR A 109 16.51 7.76 1.64
CA THR A 109 16.70 8.58 0.44
C THR A 109 15.98 9.91 0.58
N ARG A 110 16.42 10.91 -0.17
CA ARG A 110 15.70 12.17 -0.28
C ARG A 110 14.66 12.04 -1.38
N SER A 111 13.38 12.04 -1.02
CA SER A 111 12.29 11.91 -1.99
C SER A 111 11.29 13.06 -1.86
N ARG A 112 10.65 13.40 -2.98
CA ARG A 112 9.49 14.32 -3.03
C ARG A 112 8.16 13.57 -3.03
N ARG A 113 8.15 12.33 -2.53
CA ARG A 113 7.02 11.42 -2.75
C ARG A 113 5.78 11.75 -1.92
N HIS A 114 5.92 12.61 -0.92
CA HIS A 114 4.76 13.13 -0.21
C HIS A 114 4.05 14.15 -1.09
N LEU A 115 2.79 13.85 -1.45
CA LEU A 115 1.96 14.64 -2.37
C LEU A 115 1.88 16.14 -2.01
N TRP A 116 2.14 16.49 -0.75
CA TRP A 116 2.01 17.83 -0.19
C TRP A 116 3.36 18.52 0.10
N SER A 117 4.49 17.88 -0.15
CA SER A 117 5.81 18.46 0.15
C SER A 117 6.58 18.81 -1.13
N LEU A 118 6.68 20.11 -1.39
CA LEU A 118 7.49 20.65 -2.51
C LEU A 118 8.99 20.46 -2.27
N THR A 119 9.42 20.33 -1.01
CA THR A 119 10.82 20.15 -0.63
C THR A 119 11.17 18.67 -0.47
N PRO A 120 12.31 18.20 -1.02
CA PRO A 120 12.75 16.83 -0.82
C PRO A 120 13.02 16.59 0.67
N ARG A 121 12.37 15.60 1.25
CA ARG A 121 12.55 15.21 2.66
C ARG A 121 13.18 13.82 2.73
N TRP A 122 13.93 13.60 3.81
CA TRP A 122 14.46 12.27 4.10
C TRP A 122 13.32 11.29 4.33
N THR A 123 13.31 10.23 3.54
CA THR A 123 12.30 9.18 3.53
C THR A 123 12.97 7.86 3.89
N LYS A 124 12.41 7.18 4.87
CA LYS A 124 12.77 5.85 5.31
C LYS A 124 11.92 4.84 4.54
N ILE A 125 12.59 3.94 3.83
CA ILE A 125 11.97 2.87 3.07
C ILE A 125 12.22 1.56 3.81
N SER A 126 11.16 0.81 4.07
CA SER A 126 11.22 -0.55 4.61
C SER A 126 10.56 -1.54 3.67
N GLN A 127 11.04 -2.79 3.67
CA GLN A 127 10.34 -3.90 3.03
C GLN A 127 9.49 -4.58 4.08
N GLN A 128 8.18 -4.66 3.83
CA GLN A 128 7.20 -5.26 4.74
C GLN A 128 6.53 -6.46 4.07
N SER A 129 6.21 -7.47 4.86
CA SER A 129 5.34 -8.59 4.44
C SER A 129 4.24 -8.79 5.46
N LEU A 130 3.11 -9.39 5.04
CA LEU A 130 2.10 -9.84 5.99
C LEU A 130 2.56 -11.12 6.70
N ALA A 131 2.21 -11.24 7.98
CA ALA A 131 2.49 -12.41 8.79
C ALA A 131 1.29 -12.79 9.65
N CYS A 132 1.18 -14.09 9.92
CA CYS A 132 0.31 -14.64 10.94
C CYS A 132 1.20 -15.29 12.01
N HIS A 133 1.23 -14.69 13.20
CA HIS A 133 2.03 -15.19 14.32
C HIS A 133 1.49 -16.51 14.87
N HIS A 134 0.16 -16.68 14.90
CA HIS A 134 -0.47 -17.92 15.35
C HIS A 134 -0.09 -19.13 14.49
N CYS A 135 -0.18 -19.01 13.17
CA CYS A 135 0.19 -20.09 12.24
C CYS A 135 1.69 -20.15 11.93
N ARG A 136 2.48 -19.19 12.40
CA ARG A 136 3.88 -18.98 11.98
C ARG A 136 4.04 -18.97 10.45
N LEU A 137 3.18 -18.22 9.78
CA LEU A 137 3.18 -18.07 8.33
C LEU A 137 3.52 -16.64 7.93
N THR A 138 4.24 -16.49 6.82
CA THR A 138 4.57 -15.19 6.23
C THR A 138 4.30 -15.18 4.74
N GLU A 139 3.86 -14.04 4.22
CA GLU A 139 3.67 -13.86 2.78
C GLU A 139 5.03 -13.71 2.09
N GLU A 140 5.17 -14.35 0.93
CA GLU A 140 6.36 -14.22 0.07
C GLU A 140 6.45 -12.82 -0.55
N LYS A 141 5.29 -12.24 -0.86
CA LYS A 141 5.20 -10.91 -1.44
C LYS A 141 5.69 -9.87 -0.44
N GLN A 142 6.62 -9.04 -0.89
CA GLN A 142 7.11 -7.88 -0.15
C GLN A 142 6.46 -6.60 -0.71
N THR A 143 6.06 -5.71 0.18
CA THR A 143 5.56 -4.39 -0.13
C THR A 143 6.46 -3.34 0.50
N GLU A 144 6.74 -2.27 -0.23
CA GLU A 144 7.55 -1.17 0.27
C GLU A 144 6.67 -0.24 1.14
N SER A 145 7.11 0.07 2.36
CA SER A 145 6.54 1.14 3.18
C SER A 145 7.45 2.35 3.15
N TYR A 146 6.84 3.53 3.08
CA TYR A 146 7.51 4.83 2.99
C TYR A 146 7.08 5.66 4.19
N GLU A 147 8.06 6.01 5.02
CA GLU A 147 7.85 6.76 6.25
C GLU A 147 8.79 7.97 6.26
N ALA A 148 8.40 9.05 6.92
CA ALA A 148 9.31 10.17 7.14
C ALA A 148 10.43 9.72 8.09
N ALA A 149 11.69 10.02 7.74
CA ALA A 149 12.80 9.73 8.65
C ALA A 149 12.71 10.66 9.87
N SER A 150 12.96 10.11 11.06
CA SER A 150 13.00 10.90 12.30
C SER A 150 14.25 11.80 12.34
N GLU A 151 14.20 12.89 13.11
CA GLU A 151 15.33 13.81 13.25
C GLU A 151 16.59 13.11 13.79
N ALA A 152 16.42 12.14 14.70
CA ALA A 152 17.51 11.33 15.22
C ALA A 152 18.16 10.45 14.14
N GLU A 153 17.36 9.81 13.28
CA GLU A 153 17.87 9.02 12.14
C GLU A 153 18.59 9.93 11.13
N ILE A 154 18.05 11.13 10.87
CA ILE A 154 18.69 12.12 9.99
C ILE A 154 20.04 12.57 10.55
N ALA A 155 20.11 12.84 11.85
CA ALA A 155 21.36 13.24 12.52
C ALA A 155 22.44 12.15 12.39
N GLN A 156 22.07 10.88 12.55
CA GLN A 156 22.98 9.74 12.35
C GLN A 156 23.44 9.60 10.91
N LEU A 157 22.56 9.88 9.93
CA LEU A 157 22.92 9.86 8.51
C LEU A 157 23.95 10.94 8.17
N SER A 158 23.84 12.13 8.78
CA SER A 158 24.80 13.23 8.62
C SER A 158 26.10 13.08 9.42
N ALA A 159 26.07 12.40 10.56
CA ALA A 159 27.27 12.17 11.37
C ALA A 159 28.21 11.12 10.75
N ASN A 160 27.67 10.18 9.96
CA ASN A 160 28.42 9.12 9.29
C ASN A 160 28.74 9.45 7.82
N THR A 161 28.88 10.74 7.48
CA THR A 161 29.33 11.18 6.15
C THR A 161 30.86 11.24 6.18
N PRO A 162 31.59 10.45 5.37
CA PRO A 162 33.03 10.62 5.24
C PRO A 162 33.37 11.98 4.61
#